data_AF-A0A9J6GFS1-F1
#
_entry.id   AF-A0A9J6GFS1-F1
#
_cell.length_a   1.000
_cell.length_b   1.000
_cell.length_c   1.000
_cell.angle_alpha   90.00
_cell.angle_beta   90.00
_cell.angle_gamma   90.00
#
_symmetry.space_group_name_H-M   'P 1'
#
loop_
_entity.id
_entity.type
_entity.pdbx_description
1 polymer ?
#
loop_
_entity_poly.entity_id
_entity_poly.type
_entity_poly.pdbx_seq_one_letter_code
_entity_poly.pdbx_strand_id
1 'polypeptide(L)'
;MELVLSPSKLWGEIYERGDPRTKDYPLVLNPCFVFPLLASYLYFVKVAGPRWMEKRKPFNIINLIRFHNAFLVVTSVVFLYILLKMTYLPGGRYSLWCQGVTGYIDEEMTGYYKYGWIFIAARYADLMDTVFFVLRKKFTHITHLHVIHHTMVTVNVWFFGLYAPEGQPALGLAVNCFVHIIMYSYYLLATMGPAVRKYLWWKKYLTRLQIIQFIFGIAHMAIPLFVDCGFPRHLILISIPQGFLILCLFINFYIKAYRSRNTARNEIPSMGSCNGRRGSFPLLNLIMALMPSPSKLLWEIYEKGDPRTKDYPLVLNPCFVFPFLASYLYFVKIAGPRWMEKRKPFKILNLIRFYNAFMVVTSVVFLYILLKMTYLPGGRYSLWCQGVTGYMDEELTRYYKYGWIFIAARYADHLDTVFFVLRKKFTHITHLHVIHHTMVTINIWFWGLYAPEGQTAFGLALNVFVHVIMYSYYLLATMGPAVRKYLWWKKYLTRLQILQFIVGISHMSIPLFVNCGFPRHLVLIGIPQGFLILCLFINFYIKAYRSRKTAHPQLPSMKNGNGALLKQE
;
A
#
# COMPACT_ATOMS: atom_id res chain seq x y z
N MET A 1 -22.91 11.48 -31.41
CA MET A 1 -23.32 12.78 -30.85
C MET A 1 -23.37 12.62 -29.33
N GLU A 2 -22.47 13.34 -28.66
CA GLU A 2 -22.21 13.49 -27.22
C GLU A 2 -22.66 12.43 -26.20
N LEU A 3 -21.69 11.74 -25.59
CA LEU A 3 -21.74 11.36 -24.18
C LEU A 3 -20.32 11.36 -23.59
N VAL A 4 -19.68 12.53 -23.68
CA VAL A 4 -18.68 12.91 -22.68
C VAL A 4 -19.45 13.00 -21.38
N LEU A 5 -19.35 11.99 -20.53
CA LEU A 5 -19.85 12.07 -19.17
C LEU A 5 -19.05 13.19 -18.50
N SER A 6 -19.65 14.38 -18.40
CA SER A 6 -19.07 15.47 -17.64
C SER A 6 -18.74 14.95 -16.24
N PRO A 7 -17.67 15.40 -15.59
CA PRO A 7 -17.40 15.02 -14.20
C PRO A 7 -18.65 15.18 -13.32
N SER A 8 -19.47 16.21 -13.57
CA SER A 8 -20.76 16.40 -12.90
C SER A 8 -21.76 15.25 -13.07
N LYS A 9 -21.86 14.63 -14.25
CA LYS A 9 -22.71 13.44 -14.47
C LYS A 9 -22.16 12.21 -13.75
N LEU A 10 -20.83 12.00 -13.75
CA LEU A 10 -20.22 10.87 -13.07
C LEU A 10 -20.40 10.98 -11.55
N TRP A 11 -20.25 12.19 -11.01
CA TRP A 11 -20.51 12.46 -9.61
C TRP A 11 -22.00 12.30 -9.27
N GLY A 12 -22.90 12.70 -10.18
CA GLY A 12 -24.34 12.44 -10.06
C GLY A 12 -24.66 10.95 -9.97
N GLU A 13 -24.10 10.13 -10.86
CA GLU A 13 -24.31 8.67 -10.85
C GLU A 13 -23.73 7.99 -9.60
N ILE A 14 -22.57 8.43 -9.11
CA ILE A 14 -21.97 7.96 -7.86
C ILE A 14 -22.86 8.30 -6.66
N TYR A 15 -23.45 9.50 -6.68
CA TYR A 15 -24.33 9.99 -5.62
C TYR A 15 -25.69 9.29 -5.63
N GLU A 16 -26.27 9.05 -6.82
CA GLU A 16 -27.55 8.34 -6.99
C GLU A 16 -27.48 6.88 -6.54
N ARG A 17 -26.31 6.23 -6.67
CA ARG A 17 -26.07 4.87 -6.17
C ARG A 17 -25.82 4.80 -4.67
N GLY A 18 -25.76 5.95 -3.99
CA GLY A 18 -25.64 6.03 -2.55
C GLY A 18 -26.88 5.56 -1.83
N ASP A 19 -26.70 5.09 -0.61
CA ASP A 19 -27.77 4.64 0.28
C ASP A 19 -28.76 5.80 0.53
N PRO A 20 -30.06 5.60 0.26
CA PRO A 20 -31.07 6.65 0.41
C PRO A 20 -31.15 7.21 1.83
N ARG A 21 -30.69 6.48 2.84
CA ARG A 21 -30.74 6.89 4.25
C ARG A 21 -29.66 7.89 4.62
N THR A 22 -28.56 7.92 3.87
CA THR A 22 -27.41 8.77 4.19
C THR A 22 -26.99 9.72 3.08
N LYS A 23 -27.37 9.44 1.82
CA LYS A 23 -26.94 10.25 0.67
C LYS A 23 -27.28 11.74 0.81
N ASP A 24 -28.42 12.08 1.42
CA ASP A 24 -28.90 13.47 1.51
C ASP A 24 -28.27 14.27 2.66
N TYR A 25 -27.41 13.66 3.49
CA TYR A 25 -26.72 14.42 4.52
C TYR A 25 -25.72 15.42 3.92
N PRO A 26 -25.70 16.67 4.41
CA PRO A 26 -24.98 17.76 3.77
C PRO A 26 -23.46 17.58 3.85
N LEU A 27 -22.77 18.02 2.78
CA LEU A 27 -21.32 18.25 2.64
C LEU A 27 -20.40 17.03 2.83
N VAL A 28 -20.51 16.33 3.96
CA VAL A 28 -19.57 15.33 4.46
C VAL A 28 -19.53 14.07 3.59
N LEU A 29 -20.64 13.73 2.94
CA LEU A 29 -20.76 12.58 2.03
C LEU A 29 -20.65 12.98 0.55
N ASN A 30 -20.43 14.27 0.26
CA ASN A 30 -20.31 14.75 -1.11
C ASN A 30 -18.87 14.57 -1.63
N PRO A 31 -18.64 13.80 -2.71
CA PRO A 31 -17.31 13.60 -3.27
C PRO A 31 -16.63 14.91 -3.71
N CYS A 32 -17.40 15.89 -4.19
CA CYS A 32 -16.91 17.20 -4.59
C CYS A 32 -16.42 18.04 -3.40
N PHE A 33 -16.73 17.66 -2.17
CA PHE A 33 -16.14 18.25 -0.97
C PHE A 33 -14.93 17.44 -0.50
N VAL A 34 -15.06 16.10 -0.42
CA VAL A 34 -14.04 15.21 0.17
C VAL A 34 -12.73 15.23 -0.61
N PHE A 35 -12.77 15.12 -1.94
CA PHE A 35 -11.54 15.08 -2.74
C PHE A 35 -10.79 16.42 -2.76
N PRO A 36 -11.45 17.59 -2.93
CA PRO A 36 -10.79 18.88 -2.76
C PRO A 36 -10.28 19.14 -1.34
N LEU A 37 -11.01 18.71 -0.30
CA LEU A 37 -10.53 18.77 1.08
C LEU A 37 -9.23 17.98 1.25
N LEU A 38 -9.17 16.75 0.73
CA LEU A 38 -7.97 15.92 0.78
C LEU A 38 -6.82 16.49 -0.05
N ALA A 39 -7.10 17.01 -1.24
CA ALA A 39 -6.08 17.62 -2.10
C ALA A 39 -5.47 18.86 -1.45
N SER A 40 -6.31 19.75 -0.90
CA SER A 40 -5.88 20.94 -0.17
C SER A 40 -5.12 20.58 1.12
N TYR A 41 -5.60 19.60 1.87
CA TYR A 41 -4.92 19.04 3.04
C TYR A 41 -3.51 18.52 2.69
N LEU A 42 -3.38 17.65 1.68
CA LEU A 42 -2.10 17.08 1.27
C LEU A 42 -1.14 18.16 0.77
N TYR A 43 -1.65 19.10 -0.03
CA TYR A 43 -0.88 20.25 -0.50
C TYR A 43 -0.37 21.11 0.67
N PHE A 44 -1.23 21.41 1.63
CA PHE A 44 -0.86 22.18 2.81
C PHE A 44 0.18 21.45 3.66
N VAL A 45 -0.07 20.18 4.02
CA VAL A 45 0.79 19.43 4.96
C VAL A 45 2.16 19.10 4.34
N LYS A 46 2.23 18.81 3.04
CA LYS A 46 3.49 18.40 2.38
C LYS A 46 4.25 19.54 1.72
N VAL A 47 3.57 20.61 1.31
CA VAL A 47 4.20 21.66 0.48
C VAL A 47 4.01 23.04 1.08
N ALA A 48 2.79 23.58 1.09
CA ALA A 48 2.57 24.99 1.39
C ALA A 48 2.86 25.33 2.86
N GLY A 49 2.35 24.52 3.79
CA GLY A 49 2.51 24.71 5.23
C GLY A 49 3.98 24.65 5.69
N PRO A 50 4.76 23.59 5.37
CA PRO A 50 6.18 23.53 5.70
C PRO A 50 7.00 24.69 5.11
N ARG A 51 6.76 25.09 3.85
CA ARG A 51 7.43 26.24 3.22
C ARG A 51 7.10 27.55 3.92
N TRP A 52 5.82 27.74 4.26
CA TRP A 52 5.37 28.94 4.96
C TRP A 52 5.92 29.02 6.39
N MET A 53 6.03 27.87 7.08
CA MET A 53 6.56 27.78 8.44
C MET A 53 8.09 27.81 8.51
N GLU A 54 8.80 27.67 7.39
CA GLU A 54 10.28 27.64 7.34
C GLU A 54 10.86 28.89 8.00
N LYS A 55 10.37 30.07 7.60
CA LYS A 55 10.82 31.38 8.07
C LYS A 55 10.11 31.88 9.35
N ARG A 56 9.20 31.10 9.92
CA ARG A 56 8.38 31.51 11.08
C ARG A 56 8.71 30.73 12.35
N LYS A 57 8.48 31.35 13.51
CA LYS A 57 8.53 30.68 14.82
C LYS A 57 7.29 29.76 14.98
N PRO A 58 7.40 28.64 15.72
CA PRO A 58 6.27 27.74 15.94
C PRO A 58 5.15 28.44 16.72
N PHE A 59 3.90 28.27 16.29
CA PHE A 59 2.75 28.91 16.94
C PHE A 59 2.46 28.29 18.32
N ASN A 60 2.06 29.13 19.28
CA ASN A 60 1.59 28.69 20.59
C ASN A 60 0.07 28.45 20.58
N ILE A 61 -0.34 27.33 20.00
CA ILE A 61 -1.75 26.91 19.86
C ILE A 61 -2.11 25.77 20.82
N ILE A 62 -1.47 25.71 22.00
CA ILE A 62 -1.64 24.57 22.91
C ILE A 62 -3.08 24.43 23.43
N ASN A 63 -3.75 25.54 23.71
CA ASN A 63 -5.15 25.54 24.18
C ASN A 63 -6.12 25.11 23.09
N LEU A 64 -5.87 25.50 21.83
CA LEU A 64 -6.63 25.02 20.68
C LEU A 64 -6.48 23.51 20.50
N ILE A 65 -5.26 22.98 20.64
CA ILE A 65 -5.01 21.52 20.58
C ILE A 65 -5.72 20.80 21.74
N ARG A 66 -5.75 21.39 22.95
CA ARG A 66 -6.49 20.83 24.09
C ARG A 66 -7.98 20.76 23.81
N PHE A 67 -8.57 21.86 23.36
CA PHE A 67 -9.98 21.92 22.98
C PHE A 67 -10.31 20.90 21.89
N HIS A 68 -9.48 20.81 20.85
CA HIS A 68 -9.66 19.85 19.76
C HIS A 68 -9.62 18.40 20.25
N ASN A 69 -8.63 18.01 21.06
CA ASN A 69 -8.55 16.66 21.61
C ASN A 69 -9.74 16.35 22.53
N ALA A 70 -10.17 17.31 23.36
CA ALA A 70 -11.33 17.15 24.23
C ALA A 70 -12.62 16.97 23.41
N PHE A 71 -12.81 17.76 22.36
CA PHE A 71 -13.91 17.63 21.41
C PHE A 71 -13.93 16.23 20.78
N LEU A 72 -12.79 15.75 20.26
CA LEU A 72 -12.70 14.42 19.66
C LEU A 72 -12.98 13.28 20.66
N VAL A 73 -12.58 13.42 21.92
CA VAL A 73 -12.94 12.47 22.99
C VAL A 73 -14.45 12.47 23.21
N VAL A 74 -15.06 13.64 23.44
CA VAL A 74 -16.50 13.76 23.72
C VAL A 74 -17.33 13.20 22.57
N THR A 75 -17.03 13.58 21.33
CA THR A 75 -17.76 13.07 20.16
C THR A 75 -17.58 11.55 20.00
N SER A 76 -16.40 11.01 20.29
CA SER A 76 -16.17 9.56 20.24
C SER A 76 -16.91 8.80 21.35
N VAL A 77 -17.03 9.37 22.55
CA VAL A 77 -17.83 8.81 23.66
C VAL A 77 -19.31 8.79 23.31
N VAL A 78 -19.85 9.95 22.88
CA VAL A 78 -21.26 10.08 22.53
C VAL A 78 -21.63 9.12 21.41
N PHE A 79 -20.81 9.07 20.35
CA PHE A 79 -21.08 8.17 19.23
C PHE A 79 -20.93 6.70 19.61
N LEU A 80 -19.95 6.33 20.45
CA LEU A 80 -19.81 4.96 20.94
C LEU A 80 -21.06 4.53 21.74
N TYR A 81 -21.55 5.38 22.64
CA TYR A 81 -22.76 5.10 23.42
C TYR A 81 -23.97 4.86 22.51
N ILE A 82 -24.19 5.76 21.55
CA ILE A 82 -25.34 5.67 20.62
C ILE A 82 -25.21 4.44 19.74
N LEU A 83 -24.03 4.19 19.18
CA LEU A 83 -23.78 3.01 18.35
C LEU A 83 -24.09 1.74 19.14
N LEU A 84 -23.53 1.57 20.35
CA LEU A 84 -23.78 0.38 21.16
C LEU A 84 -25.25 0.25 21.55
N LYS A 85 -25.92 1.36 21.93
CA LYS A 85 -27.34 1.37 22.29
C LYS A 85 -28.24 0.87 21.15
N MET A 86 -28.01 1.36 19.94
CA MET A 86 -28.87 1.04 18.79
C MET A 86 -28.54 -0.32 18.14
N THR A 87 -27.37 -0.90 18.43
CA THR A 87 -26.92 -2.14 17.77
C THR A 87 -26.85 -3.34 18.71
N TYR A 88 -26.12 -3.26 19.83
CA TYR A 88 -25.72 -4.43 20.62
C TYR A 88 -26.27 -4.48 22.06
N LEU A 89 -26.69 -3.34 22.62
CA LEU A 89 -27.29 -3.28 23.96
C LEU A 89 -28.79 -3.63 23.91
N PRO A 90 -29.49 -3.80 25.06
CA PRO A 90 -30.90 -4.19 25.08
C PRO A 90 -31.76 -3.27 24.20
N GLY A 91 -32.49 -3.85 23.24
CA GLY A 91 -33.22 -3.15 22.18
C GLY A 91 -32.54 -3.17 20.81
N GLY A 92 -31.22 -3.40 20.77
CA GLY A 92 -30.44 -3.51 19.55
C GLY A 92 -30.66 -4.83 18.80
N ARG A 93 -30.66 -4.75 17.45
CA ARG A 93 -30.98 -5.87 16.56
C ARG A 93 -29.75 -6.51 15.88
N TYR A 94 -28.53 -6.13 16.29
CA TYR A 94 -27.31 -6.57 15.59
C TYR A 94 -26.71 -7.82 16.20
N SER A 95 -26.29 -8.73 15.33
CA SER A 95 -25.45 -9.85 15.70
C SER A 95 -23.99 -9.41 15.87
N LEU A 96 -23.37 -9.79 16.99
CA LEU A 96 -21.92 -9.63 17.19
C LEU A 96 -21.10 -10.50 16.24
N TRP A 97 -21.71 -11.54 15.66
CA TRP A 97 -21.04 -12.51 14.80
C TRP A 97 -21.03 -12.08 13.33
N CYS A 98 -22.21 -11.99 12.70
CA CYS A 98 -22.35 -11.60 11.30
C CYS A 98 -23.60 -10.74 11.12
N GLN A 99 -23.42 -9.54 10.57
CA GLN A 99 -24.48 -8.57 10.36
C GLN A 99 -24.47 -8.03 8.93
N GLY A 100 -25.59 -8.23 8.23
CA GLY A 100 -25.84 -7.64 6.91
C GLY A 100 -26.27 -6.18 6.96
N VAL A 101 -26.47 -5.61 5.76
CA VAL A 101 -27.11 -4.30 5.62
C VAL A 101 -28.62 -4.52 5.71
N THR A 102 -29.25 -4.00 6.76
CA THR A 102 -30.65 -4.31 7.10
C THR A 102 -31.69 -3.39 6.46
N GLY A 103 -31.31 -2.18 6.05
CA GLY A 103 -32.22 -1.26 5.36
C GLY A 103 -33.21 -0.51 6.26
N TYR A 104 -33.17 -0.67 7.58
CA TYR A 104 -34.14 -0.06 8.49
C TYR A 104 -34.09 1.49 8.48
N ILE A 105 -35.28 2.10 8.42
CA ILE A 105 -35.53 3.56 8.44
C ILE A 105 -36.52 3.92 9.57
N ASP A 106 -36.56 3.13 10.63
CA ASP A 106 -37.35 3.45 11.81
C ASP A 106 -36.80 4.69 12.55
N GLU A 107 -37.68 5.35 13.32
CA GLU A 107 -37.35 6.56 14.08
C GLU A 107 -36.19 6.32 15.06
N GLU A 108 -36.05 5.08 15.54
CA GLU A 108 -34.96 4.59 16.39
C GLU A 108 -33.60 4.59 15.67
N MET A 109 -33.53 4.10 14.42
CA MET A 109 -32.29 4.07 13.62
C MET A 109 -31.95 5.41 12.96
N THR A 110 -32.92 6.32 12.83
CA THR A 110 -32.69 7.69 12.34
C THR A 110 -31.64 8.42 13.19
N GLY A 111 -31.64 8.19 14.51
CA GLY A 111 -30.59 8.65 15.40
C GLY A 111 -29.21 8.11 15.01
N TYR A 112 -29.08 6.81 14.78
CA TYR A 112 -27.83 6.16 14.39
C TYR A 112 -27.20 6.82 13.15
N TYR A 113 -27.98 7.09 12.09
CA TYR A 113 -27.46 7.74 10.87
C TYR A 113 -27.07 9.21 11.10
N LYS A 114 -27.90 9.97 11.84
CA LYS A 114 -27.62 11.38 12.15
C LYS A 114 -26.33 11.54 12.96
N TYR A 115 -26.16 10.73 14.00
CA TYR A 115 -24.93 10.74 14.79
C TYR A 115 -23.75 10.11 14.06
N GLY A 116 -24.00 9.15 13.16
CA GLY A 116 -23.01 8.63 12.21
C GLY A 116 -22.45 9.73 11.31
N TRP A 117 -23.29 10.61 10.78
CA TRP A 117 -22.84 11.77 10.00
C TRP A 117 -21.95 12.71 10.83
N ILE A 118 -22.34 13.04 12.07
CA ILE A 118 -21.53 13.85 13.00
C ILE A 118 -20.17 13.17 13.25
N PHE A 119 -20.16 11.85 13.42
CA PHE A 119 -18.95 11.08 13.59
C PHE A 119 -18.03 11.16 12.36
N ILE A 120 -18.58 11.03 11.14
CA ILE A 120 -17.80 11.17 9.90
C ILE A 120 -17.20 12.58 9.82
N ALA A 121 -17.96 13.62 10.17
CA ALA A 121 -17.45 14.99 10.26
C ALA A 121 -16.28 15.10 11.27
N ALA A 122 -16.37 14.43 12.42
CA ALA A 122 -15.27 14.36 13.38
C ALA A 122 -14.02 13.66 12.81
N ARG A 123 -14.18 12.63 11.97
CA ARG A 123 -13.04 11.99 11.28
C ARG A 123 -12.36 12.91 10.27
N TYR A 124 -13.07 13.89 9.72
CA TYR A 124 -12.44 14.94 8.91
C TYR A 124 -11.74 15.97 9.79
N ALA A 125 -12.26 16.25 10.99
CA ALA A 125 -11.58 17.09 11.97
C ALA A 125 -10.24 16.48 12.41
N ASP A 126 -10.07 15.15 12.42
CA ASP A 126 -8.78 14.49 12.70
C ASP A 126 -7.63 14.98 11.77
N LEU A 127 -7.93 15.49 10.57
CA LEU A 127 -6.92 16.08 9.68
C LEU A 127 -6.20 17.27 10.33
N MET A 128 -6.83 17.92 11.31
CA MET A 128 -6.26 19.03 12.06
C MET A 128 -5.06 18.63 12.91
N ASP A 129 -4.94 17.37 13.35
CA ASP A 129 -3.77 16.87 14.07
C ASP A 129 -2.47 17.15 13.29
N THR A 130 -2.49 16.82 12.01
CA THR A 130 -1.40 17.07 11.07
C THR A 130 -1.11 18.56 10.86
N VAL A 131 -2.16 19.37 10.76
CA VAL A 131 -2.02 20.83 10.61
C VAL A 131 -1.37 21.43 11.85
N PHE A 132 -1.77 20.99 13.05
CA PHE A 132 -1.14 21.40 14.30
C PHE A 132 0.33 20.99 14.35
N PHE A 133 0.70 19.82 13.83
CA PHE A 133 2.11 19.44 13.72
C PHE A 133 2.90 20.38 12.81
N VAL A 134 2.32 20.82 11.68
CA VAL A 134 2.96 21.79 10.78
C VAL A 134 3.13 23.14 11.49
N LEU A 135 2.06 23.69 12.07
CA LEU A 135 2.07 25.00 12.73
C LEU A 135 3.01 25.04 13.96
N ARG A 136 3.24 23.89 14.60
CA ARG A 136 4.19 23.75 15.72
C ARG A 136 5.59 23.30 15.30
N LYS A 137 5.87 23.18 14.00
CA LYS A 137 7.13 22.68 13.42
C LYS A 137 7.54 21.30 13.96
N LYS A 138 6.56 20.43 14.26
CA LYS A 138 6.74 19.04 14.69
C LYS A 138 6.75 18.08 13.50
N PHE A 139 7.56 18.38 12.48
CA PHE A 139 7.60 17.61 11.23
C PHE A 139 7.97 16.13 11.41
N THR A 140 8.68 15.78 12.47
CA THR A 140 8.99 14.38 12.83
C THR A 140 7.74 13.53 13.14
N HIS A 141 6.62 14.17 13.48
CA HIS A 141 5.36 13.51 13.78
C HIS A 141 4.53 13.27 12.51
N ILE A 142 4.80 14.00 11.43
CA ILE A 142 4.16 13.85 10.12
C ILE A 142 4.80 12.68 9.35
N THR A 143 4.62 11.49 9.90
CA THR A 143 5.16 10.26 9.33
C THR A 143 4.36 9.80 8.11
N HIS A 144 4.94 8.90 7.32
CA HIS A 144 4.22 8.23 6.22
C HIS A 144 3.01 7.46 6.74
N LEU A 145 3.14 6.75 7.86
CA LEU A 145 2.03 6.04 8.51
C LEU A 145 0.86 6.99 8.77
N HIS A 146 1.13 8.12 9.43
CA HIS A 146 0.11 9.07 9.82
C HIS A 146 -0.62 9.66 8.60
N VAL A 147 0.12 10.18 7.60
CA VAL A 147 -0.53 10.79 6.42
C VAL A 147 -1.29 9.75 5.58
N ILE A 148 -0.73 8.55 5.37
CA ILE A 148 -1.42 7.47 4.63
C ILE A 148 -2.70 7.06 5.36
N HIS A 149 -2.61 6.85 6.68
CA HIS A 149 -3.77 6.49 7.50
C HIS A 149 -4.87 7.55 7.43
N HIS A 150 -4.56 8.82 7.70
CA HIS A 150 -5.59 9.88 7.71
C HIS A 150 -6.21 10.08 6.33
N THR A 151 -5.44 10.05 5.24
CA THR A 151 -6.01 10.12 3.89
C THR A 151 -6.90 8.93 3.57
N MET A 152 -6.48 7.71 3.93
CA MET A 152 -7.25 6.50 3.64
C MET A 152 -8.54 6.43 4.46
N VAL A 153 -8.48 6.78 5.76
CA VAL A 153 -9.65 6.79 6.63
C VAL A 153 -10.68 7.82 6.15
N THR A 154 -10.26 9.02 5.73
CA THR A 154 -11.17 10.04 5.16
C THR A 154 -11.92 9.52 3.93
N VAL A 155 -11.24 8.81 3.02
CA VAL A 155 -11.89 8.20 1.85
C VAL A 155 -12.81 7.05 2.26
N ASN A 156 -12.39 6.23 3.23
CA ASN A 156 -13.17 5.08 3.68
C ASN A 156 -14.46 5.49 4.39
N VAL A 157 -14.43 6.48 5.27
CA VAL A 157 -15.63 6.92 5.98
C VAL A 157 -16.64 7.58 5.04
N TRP A 158 -16.15 8.25 3.99
CA TRP A 158 -16.99 8.73 2.89
C TRP A 158 -17.62 7.55 2.11
N PHE A 159 -16.80 6.62 1.65
CA PHE A 159 -17.23 5.49 0.82
C PHE A 159 -18.20 4.57 1.57
N PHE A 160 -17.85 4.15 2.79
CA PHE A 160 -18.73 3.33 3.62
C PHE A 160 -19.96 4.11 4.09
N GLY A 161 -19.82 5.39 4.44
CA GLY A 161 -20.98 6.22 4.79
C GLY A 161 -21.99 6.36 3.65
N LEU A 162 -21.54 6.29 2.40
CA LEU A 162 -22.39 6.39 1.21
C LEU A 162 -22.96 5.04 0.76
N TYR A 163 -22.22 3.93 0.87
CA TYR A 163 -22.62 2.63 0.28
C TYR A 163 -22.99 1.54 1.29
N ALA A 164 -22.51 1.64 2.53
CA ALA A 164 -22.80 0.69 3.59
C ALA A 164 -22.62 1.35 4.97
N PRO A 165 -23.53 2.27 5.35
CA PRO A 165 -23.42 3.04 6.61
C PRO A 165 -23.65 2.18 7.86
N GLU A 166 -23.98 0.90 7.68
CA GLU A 166 -24.43 0.00 8.72
C GLU A 166 -23.94 -1.45 8.45
N GLY A 167 -24.31 -2.41 9.29
CA GLY A 167 -23.96 -3.82 9.11
C GLY A 167 -22.62 -4.21 9.76
N GLN A 168 -21.89 -5.15 9.15
CA GLN A 168 -20.65 -5.72 9.69
C GLN A 168 -19.62 -4.69 10.21
N PRO A 169 -19.38 -3.53 9.54
CA PRO A 169 -18.42 -2.55 10.02
C PRO A 169 -18.76 -1.93 11.38
N ALA A 170 -20.01 -2.00 11.85
CA ALA A 170 -20.46 -1.34 13.07
C ALA A 170 -19.66 -1.78 14.31
N LEU A 171 -19.33 -3.07 14.45
CA LEU A 171 -18.52 -3.54 15.58
C LEU A 171 -17.09 -2.99 15.53
N GLY A 172 -16.47 -3.03 14.33
CA GLY A 172 -15.15 -2.44 14.11
C GLY A 172 -15.11 -0.95 14.42
N LEU A 173 -16.21 -0.25 14.10
CA LEU A 173 -16.40 1.17 14.41
C LEU A 173 -16.52 1.41 15.92
N ALA A 174 -17.28 0.57 16.65
CA ALA A 174 -17.36 0.63 18.11
C ALA A 174 -15.99 0.51 18.77
N VAL A 175 -15.20 -0.50 18.36
CA VAL A 175 -13.84 -0.70 18.88
C VAL A 175 -12.93 0.46 18.50
N ASN A 176 -13.06 1.01 17.29
CA ASN A 176 -12.30 2.19 16.88
C ASN A 176 -12.59 3.40 17.76
N CYS A 177 -13.85 3.70 18.01
CA CYS A 177 -14.27 4.79 18.91
C CYS A 177 -13.69 4.59 20.31
N PHE A 178 -13.77 3.38 20.86
CA PHE A 178 -13.19 3.04 22.15
C PHE A 178 -11.69 3.33 22.20
N VAL A 179 -10.92 2.88 21.21
CA VAL A 179 -9.48 3.15 21.16
C VAL A 179 -9.17 4.62 20.93
N HIS A 180 -9.98 5.33 20.15
CA HIS A 180 -9.84 6.77 19.92
C HIS A 180 -10.11 7.59 21.19
N ILE A 181 -11.06 7.18 22.04
CA ILE A 181 -11.28 7.80 23.36
C ILE A 181 -9.99 7.74 24.17
N ILE A 182 -9.33 6.57 24.23
CA ILE A 182 -8.08 6.39 24.97
C ILE A 182 -6.92 7.17 24.31
N MET A 183 -6.82 7.13 22.98
CA MET A 183 -5.75 7.79 22.23
C MET A 183 -5.81 9.32 22.36
N TYR A 184 -6.98 9.92 22.14
CA TYR A 184 -7.16 11.38 22.24
C TYR A 184 -7.09 11.86 23.70
N SER A 185 -7.50 11.04 24.66
CA SER A 185 -7.24 11.30 26.09
C SER A 185 -5.73 11.33 26.39
N TYR A 186 -4.96 10.39 25.84
CA TYR A 186 -3.50 10.40 25.95
C TYR A 186 -2.91 11.69 25.34
N TYR A 187 -3.37 12.11 24.15
CA TYR A 187 -2.88 13.33 23.51
C TYR A 187 -3.25 14.58 24.30
N LEU A 188 -4.46 14.65 24.85
CA LEU A 188 -4.89 15.73 25.74
C LEU A 188 -3.96 15.82 26.96
N LEU A 189 -3.76 14.73 27.70
CA LEU A 189 -2.87 14.69 28.86
C LEU A 189 -1.42 15.05 28.49
N ALA A 190 -0.94 14.61 27.32
CA ALA A 190 0.40 14.95 26.85
C ALA A 190 0.61 16.46 26.58
N THR A 191 -0.46 17.24 26.46
CA THR A 191 -0.40 18.70 26.31
C THR A 191 -0.41 19.47 27.64
N MET A 192 -0.65 18.80 28.78
CA MET A 192 -0.68 19.42 30.11
C MET A 192 0.72 19.69 30.71
N GLY A 193 1.77 19.42 29.95
CA GLY A 193 3.16 19.78 30.29
C GLY A 193 3.97 18.63 30.92
N PRO A 194 5.22 18.91 31.32
CA PRO A 194 6.14 17.88 31.85
C PRO A 194 5.62 17.19 33.12
N ALA A 195 4.90 17.93 33.97
CA ALA A 195 4.34 17.41 35.22
C ALA A 195 3.37 16.24 35.00
N VAL A 196 2.59 16.25 33.91
CA VAL A 196 1.66 15.15 33.58
C VAL A 196 2.33 14.10 32.70
N ARG A 197 3.23 14.50 31.78
CA ARG A 197 3.91 13.58 30.84
C ARG A 197 4.68 12.46 31.53
N LYS A 198 5.23 12.69 32.72
CA LYS A 198 5.95 11.64 33.49
C LYS A 198 5.06 10.45 33.86
N TYR A 199 3.76 10.66 34.01
CA TYR A 199 2.80 9.60 34.35
C TYR A 199 2.27 8.84 33.12
N LEU A 200 2.61 9.28 31.90
CA LEU A 200 2.17 8.66 30.64
C LEU A 200 3.06 7.48 30.21
N TRP A 201 3.45 6.63 31.16
CA TRP A 201 4.30 5.45 30.94
C TRP A 201 3.63 4.41 30.03
N TRP A 202 2.29 4.43 29.94
CA TRP A 202 1.48 3.46 29.24
C TRP A 202 1.35 3.68 27.73
N LYS A 203 2.10 4.64 27.15
CA LYS A 203 2.16 4.90 25.70
C LYS A 203 2.39 3.63 24.85
N LYS A 204 3.20 2.70 25.35
CA LYS A 204 3.50 1.44 24.66
C LYS A 204 2.28 0.50 24.61
N TYR A 205 1.47 0.49 25.66
CA TYR A 205 0.25 -0.32 25.73
C TYR A 205 -0.84 0.24 24.83
N LEU A 206 -0.93 1.57 24.69
CA LEU A 206 -1.81 2.20 23.71
C LEU A 206 -1.50 1.72 22.27
N THR A 207 -0.23 1.70 21.88
CA THR A 207 0.14 1.20 20.54
C THR A 207 -0.13 -0.30 20.37
N ARG A 208 0.00 -1.10 21.44
CA ARG A 208 -0.39 -2.53 21.41
C ARG A 208 -1.90 -2.69 21.25
N LEU A 209 -2.70 -1.88 21.95
CA LEU A 209 -4.14 -1.87 21.85
C LEU A 209 -4.60 -1.53 20.42
N GLN A 210 -3.99 -0.54 19.79
CA GLN A 210 -4.27 -0.19 18.38
C GLN A 210 -3.96 -1.35 17.43
N ILE A 211 -2.87 -2.08 17.64
CA ILE A 211 -2.53 -3.26 16.83
C ILE A 211 -3.58 -4.38 17.03
N ILE A 212 -3.96 -4.64 18.28
CA ILE A 212 -4.99 -5.65 18.61
C ILE A 212 -6.34 -5.27 17.97
N GLN A 213 -6.73 -4.00 18.03
CA GLN A 213 -7.92 -3.48 17.35
C GLN A 213 -7.90 -3.81 15.86
N PHE A 214 -6.79 -3.57 15.15
CA PHE A 214 -6.73 -3.87 13.72
C PHE A 214 -6.83 -5.37 13.44
N ILE A 215 -6.17 -6.22 14.24
CA ILE A 215 -6.27 -7.68 14.08
C ILE A 215 -7.72 -8.14 14.27
N PHE A 216 -8.36 -7.69 15.35
CA PHE A 216 -9.75 -7.98 15.65
C PHE A 216 -10.68 -7.48 14.54
N GLY A 217 -10.52 -6.23 14.11
CA GLY A 217 -11.36 -5.63 13.07
C GLY A 217 -11.22 -6.33 11.72
N ILE A 218 -10.00 -6.74 11.32
CA ILE A 218 -9.78 -7.50 10.09
C ILE A 218 -10.45 -8.88 10.18
N ALA A 219 -10.30 -9.57 11.32
CA ALA A 219 -10.91 -10.88 11.52
C ALA A 219 -12.44 -10.81 11.50
N HIS A 220 -13.03 -9.84 12.21
CA HIS A 220 -14.47 -9.64 12.25
C HIS A 220 -15.04 -9.25 10.88
N MET A 221 -14.37 -8.35 10.15
CA MET A 221 -14.77 -7.97 8.79
C MET A 221 -14.66 -9.11 7.78
N ALA A 222 -13.85 -10.14 8.05
CA ALA A 222 -13.72 -11.30 7.18
C ALA A 222 -14.85 -12.32 7.36
N ILE A 223 -15.62 -12.29 8.46
CA ILE A 223 -16.68 -13.26 8.76
C ILE A 223 -17.70 -13.39 7.61
N PRO A 224 -18.22 -12.30 7.01
CA PRO A 224 -19.21 -12.43 5.93
C PRO A 224 -18.64 -12.94 4.59
N LEU A 225 -17.33 -13.23 4.50
CA LEU A 225 -16.78 -14.02 3.39
C LEU A 225 -17.11 -15.50 3.51
N PHE A 226 -17.30 -15.97 4.74
CA PHE A 226 -17.49 -17.39 5.08
C PHE A 226 -18.92 -17.69 5.52
N VAL A 227 -19.63 -16.69 6.06
CA VAL A 227 -21.02 -16.81 6.50
C VAL A 227 -21.87 -15.83 5.70
N ASP A 228 -22.91 -16.32 5.05
CA ASP A 228 -23.85 -15.41 4.38
C ASP A 228 -24.79 -14.79 5.41
N CYS A 229 -24.56 -13.51 5.69
CA CYS A 229 -25.47 -12.69 6.48
C CYS A 229 -26.01 -11.50 5.68
N GLY A 230 -25.92 -11.52 4.35
CA GLY A 230 -26.41 -10.43 3.51
C GLY A 230 -25.53 -9.18 3.51
N PHE A 231 -24.29 -9.25 4.00
CA PHE A 231 -23.34 -8.15 3.86
C PHE A 231 -22.66 -8.20 2.47
N PRO A 232 -22.54 -7.09 1.73
CA PRO A 232 -21.98 -7.10 0.38
C PRO A 232 -20.50 -7.52 0.36
N ARG A 233 -20.22 -8.73 -0.15
CA ARG A 233 -18.88 -9.34 -0.13
C ARG A 233 -17.82 -8.51 -0.86
N HIS A 234 -18.20 -7.76 -1.89
CA HIS A 234 -17.29 -6.89 -2.64
C HIS A 234 -16.72 -5.74 -1.78
N LEU A 235 -17.46 -5.24 -0.80
CA LEU A 235 -16.98 -4.20 0.11
C LEU A 235 -15.92 -4.75 1.08
N ILE A 236 -16.04 -6.04 1.45
CA ILE A 236 -15.07 -6.73 2.30
C ILE A 236 -13.74 -6.90 1.58
N LEU A 237 -13.79 -7.28 0.30
CA LEU A 237 -12.61 -7.47 -0.55
C LEU A 237 -11.80 -6.18 -0.74
N ILE A 238 -12.45 -5.01 -0.63
CA ILE A 238 -11.78 -3.70 -0.64
C ILE A 238 -11.17 -3.37 0.72
N SER A 239 -11.87 -3.66 1.82
CA SER A 239 -11.46 -3.28 3.19
C SER A 239 -10.31 -4.10 3.76
N ILE A 240 -10.27 -5.41 3.49
CA ILE A 240 -9.28 -6.30 4.09
C ILE A 240 -7.83 -5.93 3.70
N PRO A 241 -7.51 -5.73 2.40
CA PRO A 241 -6.15 -5.34 1.99
C PRO A 241 -5.71 -4.01 2.63
N GLN A 242 -6.63 -3.06 2.77
CA GLN A 242 -6.37 -1.78 3.41
C GLN A 242 -6.11 -1.95 4.92
N GLY A 243 -6.88 -2.80 5.60
CA GLY A 243 -6.65 -3.18 6.98
C GLY A 243 -5.25 -3.77 7.18
N PHE A 244 -4.85 -4.71 6.32
CA PHE A 244 -3.51 -5.30 6.35
C PHE A 244 -2.39 -4.27 6.13
N LEU A 245 -2.57 -3.33 5.20
CA LEU A 245 -1.62 -2.25 4.97
C LEU A 245 -1.39 -1.43 6.24
N ILE A 246 -2.46 -1.00 6.90
CA ILE A 246 -2.37 -0.19 8.12
C ILE A 246 -1.77 -1.00 9.27
N LEU A 247 -2.19 -2.25 9.46
CA LEU A 247 -1.61 -3.15 10.44
C LEU A 247 -0.09 -3.28 10.26
N CYS A 248 0.37 -3.49 9.03
CA CYS A 248 1.80 -3.57 8.70
C CYS A 248 2.55 -2.28 9.05
N LEU A 249 1.96 -1.12 8.75
CA LEU A 249 2.56 0.18 9.06
C LEU A 249 2.63 0.44 10.58
N PHE A 250 1.62 0.03 11.35
CA PHE A 250 1.61 0.11 12.81
C PHE A 250 2.63 -0.84 13.47
N ILE A 251 2.75 -2.07 12.97
CA ILE A 251 3.78 -3.02 13.44
C ILE A 251 5.19 -2.47 13.17
N ASN A 252 5.42 -1.93 11.97
CA ASN A 252 6.69 -1.30 11.62
C ASN A 252 7.00 -0.10 12.53
N PHE A 253 5.99 0.75 12.81
CA PHE A 253 6.13 1.85 13.77
C PHE A 253 6.48 1.33 15.17
N TYR A 254 5.79 0.32 15.67
CA TYR A 254 6.03 -0.26 16.99
C TYR A 254 7.46 -0.81 17.13
N ILE A 255 7.93 -1.56 16.13
CA ILE A 255 9.30 -2.10 16.11
C ILE A 255 10.32 -0.96 16.13
N LYS A 256 10.15 0.04 15.26
CA LYS A 256 11.10 1.16 15.16
C LYS A 256 11.11 2.05 16.41
N ALA A 257 9.94 2.32 16.99
CA ALA A 257 9.82 3.23 18.13
C ALA A 257 10.21 2.60 19.48
N TYR A 258 9.92 1.31 19.68
CA TYR A 258 10.05 0.65 20.99
C TYR A 258 11.09 -0.47 21.05
N ARG A 259 11.41 -1.14 19.94
CA ARG A 259 12.38 -2.24 19.93
C ARG A 259 13.80 -1.75 19.69
N SER A 260 13.99 -0.79 18.77
CA SER A 260 15.30 -0.17 18.50
C SER A 260 15.85 0.66 19.66
N ARG A 261 14.99 1.13 20.57
CA ARG A 261 15.37 2.01 21.70
C ARG A 261 15.85 1.23 22.93
N ASN A 262 15.45 -0.03 23.06
CA ASN A 262 15.91 -0.92 24.13
C ASN A 262 17.34 -1.43 23.89
N THR A 263 17.77 -1.54 22.63
CA THR A 263 19.15 -1.95 22.29
C THR A 263 20.15 -0.84 22.62
N ALA A 264 19.80 0.42 22.38
CA ALA A 264 20.67 1.58 22.66
C ALA A 264 20.74 1.97 24.16
N ARG A 265 19.89 1.40 25.02
CA ARG A 265 19.87 1.70 26.47
C ARG A 265 20.67 0.69 27.30
N ASN A 266 21.12 -0.41 26.68
CA ASN A 266 21.76 -1.55 27.35
C ASN A 266 23.22 -1.78 26.94
N GLU A 267 23.91 -0.80 26.34
CA GLU A 267 25.35 -0.92 26.02
C GLU A 267 26.21 -0.07 26.97
N ILE A 268 26.52 -0.65 28.13
CA ILE A 268 27.81 -0.55 28.85
C ILE A 268 28.14 -2.00 29.30
N PRO A 269 29.38 -2.51 29.13
CA PRO A 269 29.59 -3.89 28.73
C PRO A 269 29.89 -4.85 29.89
N SER A 270 29.48 -6.10 29.75
CA SER A 270 30.32 -7.24 30.15
C SER A 270 30.02 -8.44 29.26
N MET A 271 31.10 -9.10 28.82
CA MET A 271 31.06 -10.40 28.18
C MET A 271 30.40 -11.40 29.12
N GLY A 272 29.32 -12.02 28.66
CA GLY A 272 28.65 -13.11 29.34
C GLY A 272 27.89 -13.95 28.33
N SER A 273 28.42 -15.13 28.06
CA SER A 273 27.74 -16.20 27.32
C SER A 273 26.30 -16.36 27.82
N CYS A 274 25.34 -16.43 26.90
CA CYS A 274 23.97 -16.82 27.25
C CYS A 274 23.36 -17.72 26.18
N ASN A 275 23.37 -19.01 26.50
CA ASN A 275 22.44 -20.01 26.00
C ASN A 275 21.01 -19.48 26.03
N GLY A 276 20.43 -19.23 24.86
CA GLY A 276 19.03 -18.85 24.73
C GLY A 276 18.12 -20.06 24.89
N ARG A 277 17.52 -20.25 26.07
CA ARG A 277 16.28 -21.02 26.21
C ARG A 277 15.22 -20.41 25.29
N ARG A 278 14.77 -21.21 24.33
CA ARG A 278 13.71 -20.91 23.38
C ARG A 278 12.38 -20.85 24.16
N GLY A 279 11.94 -19.65 24.53
CA GLY A 279 10.61 -19.44 25.10
C GLY A 279 9.54 -19.86 24.09
N SER A 280 8.81 -20.93 24.39
CA SER A 280 7.62 -21.32 23.63
C SER A 280 6.53 -20.25 23.83
N PHE A 281 5.83 -19.87 22.77
CA PHE A 281 4.70 -18.94 22.81
C PHE A 281 3.38 -19.75 22.70
N PRO A 282 2.66 -20.00 23.81
CA PRO A 282 1.42 -20.79 23.79
C PRO A 282 0.31 -20.10 22.98
N LEU A 283 0.26 -18.77 23.05
CA LEU A 283 -0.76 -17.96 22.36
C LEU A 283 -0.56 -17.92 20.84
N LEU A 284 0.69 -17.97 20.34
CA LEU A 284 0.97 -18.01 18.90
C LEU A 284 0.58 -19.37 18.31
N ASN A 285 0.80 -20.46 19.05
CA ASN A 285 0.36 -21.79 18.66
C ASN A 285 -1.17 -21.92 18.68
N LEU A 286 -1.84 -21.29 19.65
CA LEU A 286 -3.30 -21.22 19.71
C LEU A 286 -3.90 -20.38 18.56
N ILE A 287 -3.24 -19.26 18.20
CA ILE A 287 -3.59 -18.41 17.05
C ILE A 287 -3.42 -19.16 15.70
N MET A 288 -2.39 -20.00 15.58
CA MET A 288 -2.19 -20.85 14.40
C MET A 288 -3.17 -22.03 14.30
N ALA A 289 -3.74 -22.47 15.43
CA ALA A 289 -4.70 -23.56 15.49
C ALA A 289 -6.16 -23.13 15.21
N LEU A 290 -6.49 -21.84 15.40
CA LEU A 290 -7.85 -21.30 15.25
C LEU A 290 -8.12 -20.63 13.87
N MET A 291 -7.09 -20.45 13.03
CA MET A 291 -7.26 -20.04 11.64
C MET A 291 -7.52 -21.29 10.77
N PRO A 292 -8.36 -21.25 9.72
CA PRO A 292 -8.17 -22.18 8.61
C PRO A 292 -6.72 -22.02 8.16
N SER A 293 -6.01 -23.13 7.98
CA SER A 293 -4.59 -23.07 7.61
C SER A 293 -4.45 -22.10 6.43
N PRO A 294 -3.47 -21.18 6.41
CA PRO A 294 -3.28 -20.27 5.28
C PRO A 294 -3.28 -21.01 3.94
N SER A 295 -2.86 -22.27 3.94
CA SER A 295 -3.00 -23.18 2.81
C SER A 295 -4.45 -23.39 2.33
N LYS A 296 -5.46 -23.60 3.20
CA LYS A 296 -6.86 -23.83 2.80
C LYS A 296 -7.47 -22.63 2.08
N LEU A 297 -7.35 -21.42 2.61
CA LEU A 297 -7.82 -20.18 1.95
C LEU A 297 -7.13 -19.97 0.60
N LEU A 298 -5.83 -20.23 0.56
CA LEU A 298 -5.04 -20.11 -0.66
C LEU A 298 -5.44 -21.18 -1.69
N TRP A 299 -5.77 -22.39 -1.25
CA TRP A 299 -6.31 -23.47 -2.10
C TRP A 299 -7.70 -23.14 -2.64
N GLU A 300 -8.60 -22.56 -1.85
CA GLU A 300 -9.92 -22.12 -2.33
C GLU A 300 -9.83 -21.00 -3.38
N ILE A 301 -8.87 -20.07 -3.23
CA ILE A 301 -8.59 -19.04 -4.23
C ILE A 301 -8.05 -19.66 -5.52
N TYR A 302 -7.16 -20.64 -5.39
CA TYR A 302 -6.60 -21.39 -6.51
C TYR A 302 -7.67 -22.20 -7.27
N GLU A 303 -8.60 -22.83 -6.55
CA GLU A 303 -9.69 -23.62 -7.15
C GLU A 303 -10.65 -22.77 -7.98
N LYS A 304 -10.88 -21.52 -7.57
CA LYS A 304 -11.69 -20.50 -8.28
C LYS A 304 -10.96 -19.81 -9.45
N GLY A 305 -9.68 -20.14 -9.68
CA GLY A 305 -8.91 -19.64 -10.80
C GLY A 305 -9.32 -20.24 -12.14
N ASP A 306 -8.93 -19.57 -13.23
CA ASP A 306 -9.19 -19.96 -14.60
C ASP A 306 -8.70 -21.40 -14.87
N PRO A 307 -9.58 -22.34 -15.27
CA PRO A 307 -9.23 -23.73 -15.54
C PRO A 307 -8.07 -23.91 -16.51
N ARG A 308 -7.90 -22.99 -17.47
CA ARG A 308 -6.86 -23.05 -18.52
C ARG A 308 -5.45 -22.89 -17.96
N THR A 309 -5.34 -22.43 -16.71
CA THR A 309 -4.07 -22.18 -16.03
C THR A 309 -3.71 -23.28 -15.01
N LYS A 310 -4.59 -24.26 -14.81
CA LYS A 310 -4.45 -25.31 -13.78
C LYS A 310 -3.33 -26.33 -14.07
N ASP A 311 -3.00 -26.59 -15.34
CA ASP A 311 -1.95 -27.55 -15.73
C ASP A 311 -0.52 -27.04 -15.47
N TYR A 312 -0.39 -25.83 -14.92
CA TYR A 312 0.86 -25.11 -14.75
C TYR A 312 1.13 -24.80 -13.27
N PRO A 313 1.27 -25.83 -12.42
CA PRO A 313 1.05 -25.71 -10.98
C PRO A 313 2.09 -24.83 -10.27
N LEU A 314 3.35 -24.82 -10.69
CA LEU A 314 4.42 -24.26 -9.82
C LEU A 314 4.30 -22.75 -9.57
N VAL A 315 3.82 -21.96 -10.53
CA VAL A 315 3.70 -20.49 -10.41
C VAL A 315 2.39 -20.04 -9.80
N LEU A 316 1.31 -20.77 -10.08
CA LEU A 316 -0.02 -20.42 -9.60
C LEU A 316 -0.32 -21.09 -8.26
N ASN A 317 0.52 -22.04 -7.86
CA ASN A 317 0.44 -22.69 -6.56
C ASN A 317 0.86 -21.70 -5.46
N PRO A 318 -0.09 -21.33 -4.58
CA PRO A 318 0.19 -20.38 -3.51
C PRO A 318 1.20 -20.91 -2.48
N CYS A 319 1.32 -22.24 -2.31
CA CYS A 319 2.34 -22.86 -1.47
C CYS A 319 3.76 -22.71 -2.05
N PHE A 320 3.91 -22.30 -3.31
CA PHE A 320 5.20 -21.88 -3.86
C PHE A 320 5.40 -20.36 -3.73
N VAL A 321 4.41 -19.57 -4.18
CA VAL A 321 4.53 -18.11 -4.30
C VAL A 321 4.78 -17.43 -2.95
N PHE A 322 3.99 -17.76 -1.93
CA PHE A 322 4.10 -17.08 -0.63
C PHE A 322 5.38 -17.47 0.14
N PRO A 323 5.79 -18.75 0.21
CA PRO A 323 7.09 -19.12 0.76
C PRO A 323 8.28 -18.56 -0.03
N PHE A 324 8.20 -18.50 -1.37
CA PHE A 324 9.20 -17.82 -2.19
C PHE A 324 9.32 -16.34 -1.81
N LEU A 325 8.21 -15.62 -1.70
CA LEU A 325 8.20 -14.20 -1.33
C LEU A 325 8.74 -13.98 0.09
N ALA A 326 8.33 -14.82 1.04
CA ALA A 326 8.78 -14.76 2.43
C ALA A 326 10.29 -15.02 2.55
N SER A 327 10.81 -16.03 1.85
CA SER A 327 12.24 -16.34 1.81
C SER A 327 13.05 -15.23 1.13
N TYR A 328 12.56 -14.66 0.03
CA TYR A 328 13.15 -13.50 -0.63
C TYR A 328 13.24 -12.29 0.31
N LEU A 329 12.14 -11.92 0.98
CA LEU A 329 12.12 -10.79 1.91
C LEU A 329 13.05 -11.03 3.11
N TYR A 330 13.04 -12.24 3.67
CA TYR A 330 13.94 -12.65 4.74
C TYR A 330 15.41 -12.54 4.32
N PHE A 331 15.75 -13.04 3.14
CA PHE A 331 17.11 -12.96 2.60
C PHE A 331 17.54 -11.51 2.37
N VAL A 332 16.74 -10.72 1.65
CA VAL A 332 17.13 -9.35 1.26
C VAL A 332 17.20 -8.39 2.45
N LYS A 333 16.33 -8.55 3.45
CA LYS A 333 16.27 -7.62 4.59
C LYS A 333 17.08 -8.06 5.80
N ILE A 334 17.28 -9.36 6.00
CA ILE A 334 17.85 -9.89 7.25
C ILE A 334 19.07 -10.77 6.97
N ALA A 335 18.86 -11.95 6.38
CA ALA A 335 19.91 -12.97 6.33
C ALA A 335 21.08 -12.57 5.42
N GLY A 336 20.79 -12.08 4.22
CA GLY A 336 21.78 -11.65 3.23
C GLY A 336 22.67 -10.51 3.73
N PRO A 337 22.11 -9.37 4.20
CA PRO A 337 22.91 -8.27 4.76
C PRO A 337 23.77 -8.68 5.96
N ARG A 338 23.23 -9.48 6.90
CA ARG A 338 23.98 -10.00 8.05
C ARG A 338 25.12 -10.92 7.62
N TRP A 339 24.87 -11.81 6.68
CA TRP A 339 25.88 -12.73 6.17
C TRP A 339 27.00 -12.00 5.40
N MET A 340 26.63 -10.94 4.66
CA MET A 340 27.58 -10.12 3.91
C MET A 340 28.35 -9.14 4.79
N GLU A 341 27.88 -8.79 5.99
CA GLU A 341 28.49 -7.78 6.88
C GLU A 341 30.01 -7.96 7.01
N LYS A 342 30.43 -9.18 7.35
CA LYS A 342 31.84 -9.57 7.57
C LYS A 342 32.59 -10.01 6.30
N ARG A 343 31.97 -10.02 5.13
CA ARG A 343 32.56 -10.54 3.88
C ARG A 343 32.89 -9.42 2.88
N LYS A 344 33.87 -9.64 2.01
CA LYS A 344 34.15 -8.75 0.87
C LYS A 344 33.06 -8.93 -0.21
N PRO A 345 32.73 -7.88 -0.99
CA PRO A 345 31.73 -7.99 -2.06
C PRO A 345 32.18 -8.97 -3.15
N PHE A 346 31.27 -9.83 -3.62
CA PHE A 346 31.59 -10.85 -4.63
C PHE A 346 31.85 -10.24 -6.01
N LYS A 347 32.83 -10.80 -6.74
CA LYS A 347 33.19 -10.41 -8.11
C LYS A 347 32.35 -11.14 -9.17
N ILE A 348 31.02 -11.02 -9.09
CA ILE A 348 30.05 -11.71 -9.96
C ILE A 348 29.67 -10.91 -11.23
N LEU A 349 30.58 -10.11 -11.77
CA LEU A 349 30.24 -9.16 -12.85
C LEU A 349 29.84 -9.88 -14.16
N ASN A 350 30.54 -10.95 -14.51
CA ASN A 350 30.23 -11.74 -15.71
C ASN A 350 28.89 -12.46 -15.59
N LEU A 351 28.55 -12.96 -14.39
CA LEU A 351 27.24 -13.53 -14.11
C LEU A 351 26.12 -12.49 -14.30
N ILE A 352 26.31 -11.28 -13.79
CA ILE A 352 25.33 -10.19 -13.97
C ILE A 352 25.19 -9.79 -15.45
N ARG A 353 26.29 -9.80 -16.22
CA ARG A 353 26.26 -9.56 -17.68
C ARG A 353 25.44 -10.63 -18.39
N PHE A 354 25.75 -11.89 -18.14
CA PHE A 354 25.01 -13.02 -18.71
C PHE A 354 23.53 -12.96 -18.35
N TYR A 355 23.21 -12.74 -17.08
CA TYR A 355 21.84 -12.58 -16.59
C TYR A 355 21.10 -11.45 -17.32
N ASN A 356 21.68 -10.23 -17.39
CA ASN A 356 21.02 -9.11 -18.06
C ASN A 356 20.83 -9.39 -19.57
N ALA A 357 21.80 -10.01 -20.23
CA ALA A 357 21.66 -10.39 -21.65
C ALA A 357 20.55 -11.43 -21.85
N PHE A 358 20.48 -12.44 -20.99
CA PHE A 358 19.41 -13.43 -20.98
C PHE A 358 18.03 -12.79 -20.77
N MET A 359 17.92 -11.84 -19.83
CA MET A 359 16.68 -11.11 -19.56
C MET A 359 16.23 -10.26 -20.77
N VAL A 360 17.17 -9.64 -21.48
CA VAL A 360 16.88 -8.90 -22.73
C VAL A 360 16.34 -9.84 -23.81
N VAL A 361 17.07 -10.92 -24.11
CA VAL A 361 16.67 -11.88 -25.17
C VAL A 361 15.30 -12.47 -24.87
N THR A 362 15.08 -12.94 -23.64
CA THR A 362 13.79 -13.52 -23.23
C THR A 362 12.66 -12.51 -23.34
N SER A 363 12.89 -11.25 -22.94
CA SER A 363 11.89 -10.18 -23.04
C SER A 363 11.58 -9.82 -24.50
N VAL A 364 12.57 -9.80 -25.40
CA VAL A 364 12.37 -9.52 -26.83
C VAL A 364 11.55 -10.63 -27.48
N VAL A 365 11.93 -11.89 -27.26
CA VAL A 365 11.21 -13.06 -27.82
C VAL A 365 9.76 -13.06 -27.33
N PHE A 366 9.54 -12.85 -26.04
CA PHE A 366 8.18 -12.81 -25.50
C PHE A 366 7.37 -11.62 -26.02
N LEU A 367 7.96 -10.44 -26.13
CA LEU A 367 7.28 -9.27 -26.70
C LEU A 367 6.84 -9.53 -28.15
N TYR A 368 7.71 -10.14 -28.97
CA TYR A 368 7.37 -10.51 -30.35
C TYR A 368 6.18 -11.47 -30.40
N ILE A 369 6.19 -12.53 -29.58
CA ILE A 369 5.11 -13.52 -29.53
C ILE A 369 3.81 -12.89 -29.04
N LEU A 370 3.87 -12.10 -27.96
CA LEU A 370 2.71 -11.40 -27.41
C LEU A 370 2.08 -10.48 -28.46
N LEU A 371 2.89 -9.64 -29.14
CA LEU A 371 2.38 -8.74 -30.18
C LEU A 371 1.83 -9.51 -31.38
N LYS A 372 2.48 -10.59 -31.81
CA LYS A 372 2.03 -11.43 -32.93
C LYS A 372 0.66 -12.05 -32.67
N MET A 373 0.44 -12.57 -31.46
CA MET A 373 -0.80 -13.26 -31.10
C MET A 373 -1.95 -12.30 -30.76
N THR A 374 -1.65 -11.05 -30.41
CA THR A 374 -2.67 -10.08 -29.97
C THR A 374 -2.95 -9.00 -31.02
N TYR A 375 -1.95 -8.21 -31.41
CA TYR A 375 -2.16 -6.93 -32.10
C TYR A 375 -1.60 -6.84 -33.54
N LEU A 376 -0.68 -7.70 -33.93
CA LEU A 376 -0.11 -7.74 -35.29
C LEU A 376 -0.99 -8.58 -36.24
N PRO A 377 -0.74 -8.58 -37.57
CA PRO A 377 -1.57 -9.33 -38.52
C PRO A 377 -1.73 -10.81 -38.14
N GLY A 378 -2.97 -11.25 -37.98
CA GLY A 378 -3.35 -12.57 -37.45
C GLY A 378 -3.84 -12.54 -35.99
N GLY A 379 -3.52 -11.48 -35.23
CA GLY A 379 -3.99 -11.26 -33.86
C GLY A 379 -5.44 -10.77 -33.82
N ARG A 380 -6.19 -11.24 -32.81
CA ARG A 380 -7.64 -11.01 -32.67
C ARG A 380 -7.99 -9.96 -31.60
N TYR A 381 -7.01 -9.27 -31.03
CA TYR A 381 -7.24 -8.36 -29.91
C TYR A 381 -7.51 -6.93 -30.37
N SER A 382 -8.54 -6.33 -29.80
CA SER A 382 -8.76 -4.89 -29.92
C SER A 382 -7.80 -4.14 -29.00
N LEU A 383 -7.01 -3.23 -29.57
CA LEU A 383 -6.19 -2.28 -28.79
C LEU A 383 -7.05 -1.35 -27.93
N TRP A 384 -8.33 -1.16 -28.27
CA TRP A 384 -9.22 -0.27 -27.54
C TRP A 384 -9.81 -0.94 -26.30
N CYS A 385 -10.52 -2.06 -26.46
CA CYS A 385 -11.14 -2.77 -25.34
C CYS A 385 -11.23 -4.26 -25.66
N GLN A 386 -10.64 -5.09 -24.81
CA GLN A 386 -10.60 -6.54 -24.97
C GLN A 386 -11.07 -7.27 -23.71
N GLY A 387 -12.13 -8.07 -23.85
CA GLY A 387 -12.63 -8.98 -22.82
C GLY A 387 -11.81 -10.26 -22.65
N VAL A 388 -12.16 -11.03 -21.63
CA VAL A 388 -11.64 -12.40 -21.45
C VAL A 388 -12.46 -13.31 -22.35
N THR A 389 -11.82 -14.01 -23.27
CA THR A 389 -12.49 -14.70 -24.38
C THR A 389 -12.76 -16.18 -24.10
N GLY A 390 -11.98 -16.80 -23.22
CA GLY A 390 -12.26 -18.15 -22.71
C GLY A 390 -11.98 -19.31 -23.68
N TYR A 391 -11.77 -19.05 -24.97
CA TYR A 391 -11.44 -20.11 -25.96
C TYR A 391 -10.00 -20.59 -25.81
N MET A 392 -9.70 -21.77 -26.36
CA MET A 392 -8.35 -22.35 -26.44
C MET A 392 -8.15 -22.92 -27.85
N ASP A 393 -7.35 -22.25 -28.67
CA ASP A 393 -6.87 -22.78 -29.96
C ASP A 393 -5.35 -23.09 -29.89
N GLU A 394 -4.79 -23.69 -30.94
CA GLU A 394 -3.36 -24.05 -30.97
C GLU A 394 -2.44 -22.83 -30.81
N GLU A 395 -2.86 -21.66 -31.33
CA GLU A 395 -2.09 -20.42 -31.25
C GLU A 395 -2.12 -19.81 -29.85
N LEU A 396 -3.28 -19.82 -29.19
CA LEU A 396 -3.42 -19.37 -27.81
C LEU A 396 -2.74 -20.33 -26.83
N THR A 397 -2.77 -21.64 -27.11
CA THR A 397 -2.00 -22.65 -26.35
C THR A 397 -0.51 -22.36 -26.44
N ARG A 398 -0.02 -21.94 -27.62
CA ARG A 398 1.36 -21.50 -27.82
C ARG A 398 1.65 -20.22 -27.03
N TYR A 399 0.74 -19.25 -27.04
CA TYR A 399 0.82 -18.04 -26.20
C TYR A 399 0.97 -18.38 -24.71
N TYR A 400 0.16 -19.29 -24.17
CA TYR A 400 0.25 -19.74 -22.78
C TYR A 400 1.57 -20.46 -22.46
N LYS A 401 2.04 -21.34 -23.35
CA LYS A 401 3.34 -22.03 -23.21
C LYS A 401 4.51 -21.04 -23.11
N TYR A 402 4.53 -20.01 -23.96
CA TYR A 402 5.57 -18.97 -23.90
C TYR A 402 5.35 -17.98 -22.74
N GLY A 403 4.10 -17.73 -22.35
CA GLY A 403 3.73 -16.99 -21.14
C GLY A 403 4.40 -17.55 -19.89
N TRP A 404 4.62 -18.87 -19.85
CA TRP A 404 5.37 -19.51 -18.77
C TRP A 404 6.80 -19.01 -18.67
N ILE A 405 7.56 -19.05 -19.77
CA ILE A 405 8.96 -18.60 -19.78
C ILE A 405 9.05 -17.14 -19.31
N PHE A 406 8.08 -16.31 -19.72
CA PHE A 406 7.97 -14.93 -19.25
C PHE A 406 7.71 -14.83 -17.74
N ILE A 407 6.74 -15.58 -17.22
CA ILE A 407 6.46 -15.63 -15.79
C ILE A 407 7.72 -16.05 -15.01
N ALA A 408 8.43 -17.08 -15.46
CA ALA A 408 9.68 -17.52 -14.86
C ALA A 408 10.74 -16.40 -14.86
N ALA A 409 10.85 -15.63 -15.95
CA ALA A 409 11.71 -14.45 -16.01
C ALA A 409 11.30 -13.38 -14.97
N ARG A 410 10.00 -13.18 -14.71
CA ARG A 410 9.55 -12.25 -13.67
C ARG A 410 9.87 -12.70 -12.24
N TYR A 411 9.90 -14.01 -11.98
CA TYR A 411 10.48 -14.51 -10.73
C TYR A 411 11.99 -14.29 -10.70
N ALA A 412 12.68 -14.48 -11.83
CA ALA A 412 14.11 -14.23 -11.95
C ALA A 412 14.49 -12.76 -11.68
N ASP A 413 13.60 -11.78 -11.91
CA ASP A 413 13.81 -10.36 -11.54
C ASP A 413 14.25 -10.18 -10.07
N HIS A 414 13.89 -11.09 -9.17
CA HIS A 414 14.29 -11.03 -7.75
C HIS A 414 15.80 -11.22 -7.55
N LEU A 415 16.49 -11.85 -8.52
CA LEU A 415 17.93 -12.03 -8.53
C LEU A 415 18.66 -10.68 -8.62
N ASP A 416 18.07 -9.63 -9.20
CA ASP A 416 18.66 -8.29 -9.18
C ASP A 416 18.95 -7.83 -7.76
N THR A 417 17.99 -8.04 -6.86
CA THR A 417 18.13 -7.69 -5.45
C THR A 417 19.15 -8.58 -4.73
N VAL A 418 19.21 -9.86 -5.09
CA VAL A 418 20.24 -10.80 -4.59
C VAL A 418 21.63 -10.33 -5.01
N PHE A 419 21.82 -9.96 -6.27
CA PHE A 419 23.09 -9.41 -6.77
C PHE A 419 23.46 -8.10 -6.06
N PHE A 420 22.50 -7.23 -5.73
CA PHE A 420 22.78 -6.04 -4.92
C PHE A 420 23.28 -6.39 -3.52
N VAL A 421 22.70 -7.39 -2.86
CA VAL A 421 23.17 -7.88 -1.54
C VAL A 421 24.59 -8.43 -1.66
N LEU A 422 24.84 -9.36 -2.59
CA LEU A 422 26.14 -10.01 -2.78
C LEU A 422 27.26 -9.02 -3.15
N ARG A 423 26.91 -7.89 -3.77
CA ARG A 423 27.86 -6.80 -4.10
C ARG A 423 27.91 -5.68 -3.08
N LYS A 424 27.23 -5.81 -1.94
CA LYS A 424 27.08 -4.75 -0.91
C LYS A 424 26.56 -3.42 -1.45
N LYS A 425 25.70 -3.45 -2.47
CA LYS A 425 25.05 -2.26 -3.06
C LYS A 425 23.70 -1.98 -2.41
N PHE A 426 23.66 -1.96 -1.07
CA PHE A 426 22.41 -1.79 -0.29
C PHE A 426 21.67 -0.48 -0.60
N THR A 427 22.35 0.56 -1.10
CA THR A 427 21.72 1.81 -1.56
C THR A 427 20.75 1.61 -2.72
N HIS A 428 20.87 0.51 -3.47
CA HIS A 428 19.99 0.17 -4.59
C HIS A 428 18.73 -0.59 -4.11
N ILE A 429 18.78 -1.20 -2.92
CA ILE A 429 17.65 -1.91 -2.29
C ILE A 429 16.74 -0.90 -1.59
N THR A 430 16.12 -0.04 -2.41
CA THR A 430 15.22 1.01 -1.92
C THR A 430 13.86 0.43 -1.49
N HIS A 431 13.08 1.22 -0.75
CA HIS A 431 11.69 0.87 -0.45
C HIS A 431 10.86 0.68 -1.72
N LEU A 432 11.04 1.56 -2.72
CA LEU A 432 10.39 1.42 -4.03
C LEU A 432 10.70 0.06 -4.65
N HIS A 433 11.99 -0.31 -4.71
CA HIS A 433 12.44 -1.58 -5.29
C HIS A 433 11.78 -2.78 -4.62
N VAL A 434 11.87 -2.88 -3.30
CA VAL A 434 11.34 -4.05 -2.58
C VAL A 434 9.82 -4.11 -2.65
N ILE A 435 9.11 -2.98 -2.49
CA ILE A 435 7.65 -2.94 -2.60
C ILE A 435 7.21 -3.34 -4.00
N HIS A 436 7.85 -2.79 -5.03
CA HIS A 436 7.56 -3.10 -6.43
C HIS A 436 7.72 -4.60 -6.72
N HIS A 437 8.90 -5.19 -6.47
CA HIS A 437 9.13 -6.61 -6.75
C HIS A 437 8.21 -7.53 -5.93
N THR A 438 7.91 -7.18 -4.69
CA THR A 438 6.97 -7.95 -3.86
C THR A 438 5.56 -7.93 -4.46
N MET A 439 5.12 -6.76 -4.89
CA MET A 439 3.78 -6.55 -5.40
C MET A 439 3.58 -7.11 -6.81
N VAL A 440 4.60 -7.02 -7.67
CA VAL A 440 4.60 -7.63 -9.00
C VAL A 440 4.45 -9.15 -8.92
N THR A 441 5.09 -9.82 -7.96
CA THR A 441 4.96 -11.27 -7.75
C THR A 441 3.55 -11.68 -7.34
N ILE A 442 2.94 -10.93 -6.42
CA ILE A 442 1.55 -11.15 -6.02
C ILE A 442 0.61 -10.90 -7.21
N ASN A 443 0.91 -9.91 -8.04
CA ASN A 443 0.14 -9.60 -9.23
C ASN A 443 0.21 -10.69 -10.29
N ILE A 444 1.40 -11.23 -10.57
CA ILE A 444 1.53 -12.30 -11.56
C ILE A 444 0.70 -13.50 -11.14
N TRP A 445 0.72 -13.84 -9.85
CA TRP A 445 -0.12 -14.89 -9.28
C TRP A 445 -1.62 -14.58 -9.41
N PHE A 446 -2.06 -13.40 -8.95
CA PHE A 446 -3.46 -13.01 -8.94
C PHE A 446 -4.04 -12.84 -10.36
N TRP A 447 -3.37 -12.08 -11.22
CA TRP A 447 -3.81 -11.84 -12.59
C TRP A 447 -3.67 -13.09 -13.46
N GLY A 448 -2.68 -13.93 -13.21
CA GLY A 448 -2.57 -15.24 -13.85
C GLY A 448 -3.78 -16.14 -13.55
N LEU A 449 -4.32 -16.10 -12.33
CA LEU A 449 -5.50 -16.88 -11.94
C LEU A 449 -6.82 -16.31 -12.50
N TYR A 450 -6.99 -14.99 -12.56
CA TYR A 450 -8.31 -14.38 -12.82
C TYR A 450 -8.47 -13.69 -14.18
N ALA A 451 -7.38 -13.21 -14.78
CA ALA A 451 -7.41 -12.58 -16.10
C ALA A 451 -6.04 -12.71 -16.80
N PRO A 452 -5.65 -13.94 -17.21
CA PRO A 452 -4.39 -14.19 -17.90
C PRO A 452 -4.37 -13.61 -19.32
N GLU A 453 -5.51 -13.09 -19.79
CA GLU A 453 -5.73 -12.59 -21.13
C GLU A 453 -6.69 -11.37 -21.11
N GLY A 454 -6.96 -10.78 -22.27
CA GLY A 454 -7.85 -9.62 -22.39
C GLY A 454 -7.15 -8.27 -22.20
N GLN A 455 -7.80 -7.32 -21.51
CA GLN A 455 -7.30 -5.94 -21.34
C GLN A 455 -5.89 -5.85 -20.74
N THR A 456 -5.51 -6.82 -19.90
CA THR A 456 -4.19 -6.88 -19.24
C THR A 456 -3.03 -7.12 -20.21
N ALA A 457 -3.29 -7.69 -21.40
CA ALA A 457 -2.28 -8.02 -22.39
C ALA A 457 -1.54 -6.79 -22.93
N PHE A 458 -2.23 -5.64 -23.06
CA PHE A 458 -1.57 -4.40 -23.48
C PHE A 458 -0.61 -3.87 -22.41
N GLY A 459 -1.04 -3.85 -21.15
CA GLY A 459 -0.19 -3.48 -20.02
C GLY A 459 1.04 -4.38 -19.90
N LEU A 460 0.87 -5.67 -20.19
CA LEU A 460 1.94 -6.65 -20.27
C LEU A 460 2.93 -6.32 -21.39
N ALA A 461 2.45 -6.03 -22.60
CA ALA A 461 3.30 -5.66 -23.74
C ALA A 461 4.13 -4.40 -23.46
N LEU A 462 3.49 -3.36 -22.91
CA LEU A 462 4.18 -2.14 -22.48
C LEU A 462 5.26 -2.42 -21.42
N ASN A 463 4.95 -3.29 -20.44
CA ASN A 463 5.90 -3.65 -19.40
C ASN A 463 7.12 -4.39 -19.96
N VAL A 464 6.91 -5.36 -20.85
CA VAL A 464 7.99 -6.13 -21.46
C VAL A 464 8.86 -5.22 -22.33
N PHE A 465 8.24 -4.34 -23.12
CA PHE A 465 8.96 -3.35 -23.93
C PHE A 465 9.89 -2.47 -23.09
N VAL A 466 9.39 -1.93 -21.97
CA VAL A 466 10.24 -1.12 -21.08
C VAL A 466 11.31 -1.97 -20.40
N HIS A 467 11.04 -3.24 -20.08
CA HIS A 467 12.03 -4.15 -19.54
C HIS A 467 13.16 -4.48 -20.53
N VAL A 468 12.87 -4.60 -21.83
CA VAL A 468 13.92 -4.73 -22.87
C VAL A 468 14.90 -3.57 -22.78
N ILE A 469 14.38 -2.33 -22.70
CA ILE A 469 15.22 -1.12 -22.64
C ILE A 469 15.95 -1.02 -21.29
N MET A 470 15.27 -1.34 -20.18
CA MET A 470 15.85 -1.29 -18.84
C MET A 470 16.98 -2.29 -18.65
N TYR A 471 16.78 -3.56 -19.03
CA TYR A 471 17.82 -4.59 -18.91
C TYR A 471 18.97 -4.35 -19.91
N SER A 472 18.70 -3.78 -21.08
CA SER A 472 19.75 -3.31 -21.99
C SER A 472 20.59 -2.21 -21.34
N TYR A 473 19.96 -1.24 -20.67
CA TYR A 473 20.68 -0.23 -19.89
C TYR A 473 21.55 -0.86 -18.78
N TYR A 474 21.02 -1.84 -18.05
CA TYR A 474 21.78 -2.53 -16.99
C TYR A 474 22.96 -3.33 -17.54
N LEU A 475 22.78 -4.02 -18.66
CA LEU A 475 23.86 -4.72 -19.36
C LEU A 475 24.98 -3.74 -19.75
N LEU A 476 24.65 -2.66 -20.45
CA LEU A 476 25.61 -1.63 -20.87
C LEU A 476 26.30 -0.98 -19.67
N ALA A 477 25.59 -0.76 -18.56
CA ALA A 477 26.15 -0.19 -17.34
C ALA A 477 27.21 -1.09 -16.68
N THR A 478 27.23 -2.39 -17.00
CA THR A 478 28.24 -3.34 -16.50
C THR A 478 29.49 -3.46 -17.39
N MET A 479 29.52 -2.82 -18.56
CA MET A 479 30.67 -2.83 -19.49
C MET A 479 31.79 -1.85 -19.12
N GLY A 480 31.71 -1.25 -17.93
CA GLY A 480 32.78 -0.43 -17.35
C GLY A 480 32.69 1.07 -17.70
N PRO A 481 33.69 1.87 -17.29
CA PRO A 481 33.69 3.32 -17.44
C PRO A 481 33.61 3.78 -18.91
N ALA A 482 34.22 3.02 -19.83
CA ALA A 482 34.27 3.32 -21.25
C ALA A 482 32.88 3.40 -21.90
N VAL A 483 31.95 2.52 -21.49
CA VAL A 483 30.56 2.52 -21.99
C VAL A 483 29.66 3.41 -21.14
N ARG A 484 29.91 3.48 -19.82
CA ARG A 484 29.07 4.23 -18.88
C ARG A 484 28.96 5.72 -19.19
N LYS A 485 29.99 6.31 -19.82
CA LYS A 485 29.98 7.73 -20.27
C LYS A 485 28.89 8.02 -21.31
N TYR A 486 28.51 7.03 -22.13
CA TYR A 486 27.48 7.17 -23.15
C TYR A 486 26.05 6.94 -22.62
N LEU A 487 25.89 6.54 -21.36
CA LEU A 487 24.59 6.27 -20.73
C LEU A 487 23.91 7.53 -20.16
N TRP A 488 23.99 8.65 -20.87
CA TRP A 488 23.39 9.94 -20.49
C TRP A 488 21.86 9.87 -20.42
N TRP A 489 21.25 8.90 -21.11
CA TRP A 489 19.82 8.77 -21.26
C TRP A 489 19.09 8.07 -20.10
N LYS A 490 19.79 7.77 -19.00
CA LYS A 490 19.21 7.18 -17.77
C LYS A 490 17.93 7.90 -17.29
N LYS A 491 17.91 9.23 -17.41
CA LYS A 491 16.76 10.05 -17.01
C LYS A 491 15.54 9.81 -17.91
N TYR A 492 15.75 9.60 -19.20
CA TYR A 492 14.68 9.31 -20.17
C TYR A 492 14.11 7.91 -19.94
N LEU A 493 14.92 6.93 -19.53
CA LEU A 493 14.44 5.62 -19.10
C LEU A 493 13.43 5.75 -17.93
N THR A 494 13.75 6.54 -16.90
CA THR A 494 12.80 6.74 -15.79
C THR A 494 11.53 7.49 -16.23
N ARG A 495 11.63 8.41 -17.19
CA ARG A 495 10.44 9.08 -17.78
C ARG A 495 9.58 8.10 -18.58
N LEU A 496 10.21 7.20 -19.33
CA LEU A 496 9.53 6.15 -20.08
C LEU A 496 8.77 5.20 -19.14
N GLN A 497 9.38 4.80 -18.02
CA GLN A 497 8.73 4.00 -16.97
C GLN A 497 7.49 4.71 -16.38
N ILE A 498 7.58 6.01 -16.12
CA ILE A 498 6.43 6.80 -15.64
C ILE A 498 5.33 6.86 -16.71
N LEU A 499 5.71 7.11 -17.96
CA LEU A 499 4.78 7.16 -19.09
C LEU A 499 4.07 5.80 -19.29
N GLN A 500 4.80 4.70 -19.16
CA GLN A 500 4.25 3.34 -19.21
C GLN A 500 3.13 3.15 -18.19
N PHE A 501 3.32 3.59 -16.94
CA PHE A 501 2.27 3.50 -15.92
C PHE A 501 1.07 4.39 -16.23
N ILE A 502 1.29 5.62 -16.72
CA ILE A 502 0.19 6.52 -17.10
C ILE A 502 -0.65 5.88 -18.21
N VAL A 503 0.00 5.47 -19.30
CA VAL A 503 -0.67 4.84 -20.45
C VAL A 503 -1.34 3.53 -20.05
N GLY A 504 -0.67 2.70 -19.24
CA GLY A 504 -1.22 1.44 -18.75
C GLY A 504 -2.44 1.63 -17.86
N ILE A 505 -2.44 2.61 -16.95
CA ILE A 505 -3.60 2.92 -16.10
C ILE A 505 -4.76 3.44 -16.96
N SER A 506 -4.49 4.35 -17.91
CA SER A 506 -5.50 4.86 -18.82
C SER A 506 -6.14 3.75 -19.65
N HIS A 507 -5.33 2.86 -20.25
CA HIS A 507 -5.83 1.73 -21.03
C HIS A 507 -6.61 0.74 -20.18
N MET A 508 -6.11 0.41 -18.97
CA MET A 508 -6.81 -0.49 -18.05
C MET A 508 -8.13 0.10 -17.54
N SER A 509 -8.31 1.43 -17.59
CA SER A 509 -9.55 2.10 -17.20
C SER A 509 -10.65 2.05 -18.27
N ILE A 510 -10.31 1.74 -19.53
CA ILE A 510 -11.27 1.73 -20.65
C ILE A 510 -12.48 0.81 -20.38
N PRO A 511 -12.34 -0.42 -19.84
CA PRO A 511 -13.49 -1.29 -19.57
C PRO A 511 -14.42 -0.80 -18.45
N LEU A 512 -14.07 0.26 -17.71
CA LEU A 512 -15.02 0.95 -16.82
C LEU A 512 -16.05 1.76 -17.61
N PHE A 513 -15.65 2.25 -18.77
CA PHE A 513 -16.44 3.15 -19.62
C PHE A 513 -17.04 2.42 -20.83
N VAL A 514 -16.43 1.31 -21.26
CA VAL A 514 -16.85 0.53 -22.43
C VAL A 514 -17.09 -0.92 -22.05
N ASN A 515 -18.26 -1.47 -22.38
CA ASN A 515 -18.54 -2.88 -22.20
C ASN A 515 -17.89 -3.72 -23.31
N CYS A 516 -16.73 -4.31 -23.00
CA CYS A 516 -16.09 -5.29 -23.88
C CYS A 516 -15.98 -6.69 -23.24
N GLY A 517 -16.76 -6.98 -22.19
CA GLY A 517 -16.74 -8.27 -21.51
C GLY A 517 -15.55 -8.48 -20.56
N PHE A 518 -14.72 -7.46 -20.33
CA PHE A 518 -13.68 -7.52 -19.30
C PHE A 518 -14.28 -7.28 -17.90
N PRO A 519 -13.95 -8.09 -16.88
CA PRO A 519 -14.56 -7.95 -15.56
C PRO A 519 -14.18 -6.62 -14.88
N ARG A 520 -15.18 -5.73 -14.70
CA ARG A 520 -14.98 -4.39 -14.13
C ARG A 520 -14.39 -4.41 -12.71
N HIS A 521 -14.71 -5.43 -11.91
CA HIS A 521 -14.18 -5.57 -10.55
C HIS A 521 -12.65 -5.76 -10.54
N LEU A 522 -12.08 -6.44 -11.55
CA LEU A 522 -10.63 -6.59 -11.68
C LEU A 522 -9.97 -5.25 -12.01
N VAL A 523 -10.60 -4.44 -12.88
CA VAL A 523 -10.13 -3.07 -13.19
C VAL A 523 -10.07 -2.20 -11.93
N LEU A 524 -11.11 -2.27 -11.09
CA LEU A 524 -11.19 -1.52 -9.83
C LEU A 524 -10.10 -1.93 -8.82
N ILE A 525 -9.61 -3.18 -8.89
CA ILE A 525 -8.46 -3.65 -8.08
C ILE A 525 -7.13 -3.16 -8.69
N GLY A 526 -6.99 -3.21 -10.01
CA GLY A 526 -5.76 -2.87 -10.72
C GLY A 526 -5.40 -1.38 -10.71
N ILE A 527 -6.38 -0.49 -10.82
CA ILE A 527 -6.12 0.97 -10.91
C ILE A 527 -5.46 1.53 -9.63
N PRO A 528 -5.97 1.30 -8.41
CA PRO A 528 -5.34 1.80 -7.18
C PRO A 528 -3.90 1.31 -7.04
N GLN A 529 -3.65 0.06 -7.44
CA GLN A 529 -2.34 -0.53 -7.39
C GLN A 529 -1.37 0.09 -8.39
N GLY A 530 -1.81 0.28 -9.64
CA GLY A 530 -1.04 1.00 -10.65
C GLY A 530 -0.71 2.43 -10.20
N PHE A 531 -1.68 3.12 -9.61
CA PHE A 531 -1.50 4.47 -9.07
C PHE A 531 -0.48 4.50 -7.93
N LEU A 532 -0.50 3.52 -7.02
CA LEU A 532 0.51 3.40 -5.96
C LEU A 532 1.93 3.30 -6.53
N ILE A 533 2.16 2.43 -7.52
CA ILE A 533 3.49 2.31 -8.16
C ILE A 533 3.87 3.61 -8.85
N LEU A 534 2.95 4.23 -9.60
CA LEU A 534 3.18 5.51 -10.26
C LEU A 534 3.65 6.58 -9.27
N CYS A 535 2.98 6.73 -8.12
CA CYS A 535 3.39 7.65 -7.07
C CYS A 535 4.80 7.36 -6.54
N LEU A 536 5.16 6.09 -6.35
CA LEU A 536 6.50 5.70 -5.89
C LEU A 536 7.58 6.04 -6.93
N PHE A 537 7.31 5.85 -8.22
CA PHE A 537 8.23 6.22 -9.32
C PHE A 537 8.37 7.73 -9.47
N ILE A 538 7.27 8.50 -9.36
CA ILE A 538 7.31 9.97 -9.37
C ILE A 538 8.14 10.49 -8.19
N ASN A 539 7.93 9.95 -6.98
CA ASN A 539 8.70 10.31 -5.79
C ASN A 539 10.20 10.00 -5.99
N PHE A 540 10.53 8.84 -6.55
CA PHE A 540 11.90 8.50 -6.91
C PHE A 540 12.49 9.49 -7.92
N TYR A 541 11.77 9.83 -8.99
CA TYR A 541 12.22 10.76 -10.01
C TYR A 541 12.50 12.16 -9.44
N ILE A 542 11.61 12.67 -8.59
CA ILE A 542 11.77 13.98 -7.93
C ILE A 542 13.02 13.96 -7.05
N LYS A 543 13.17 12.93 -6.20
CA LYS A 543 14.30 12.81 -5.27
C LYS A 543 15.64 12.61 -5.98
N ALA A 544 15.67 11.80 -7.04
CA ALA A 544 16.90 11.46 -7.74
C ALA A 544 17.38 12.55 -8.70
N TYR A 545 16.46 13.25 -9.40
CA TYR A 545 16.81 14.14 -10.51
C TYR A 545 16.44 15.61 -10.30
N ARG A 546 15.42 15.92 -9.49
CA ARG A 546 14.98 17.31 -9.25
C ARG A 546 15.66 17.91 -8.02
N SER A 547 15.77 17.15 -6.92
CA SER A 547 16.44 17.60 -5.69
C SER A 547 17.95 17.81 -5.85
N ARG A 548 18.60 17.18 -6.85
CA ARG A 548 20.02 17.41 -7.18
C ARG A 548 20.29 18.71 -7.92
N LYS A 549 19.28 19.29 -8.60
CA LYS A 549 19.44 20.56 -9.33
C LYS A 549 19.35 21.78 -8.41
N THR A 550 18.72 21.66 -7.25
CA THR A 550 18.60 22.72 -6.23
C THR A 550 19.75 22.74 -5.24
N ALA A 551 20.64 21.74 -5.25
CA ALA A 551 21.93 21.83 -4.60
C ALA A 551 22.90 22.47 -5.60
N HIS A 552 23.11 23.78 -5.50
CA HIS A 552 24.29 24.40 -6.09
C HIS A 552 25.52 23.60 -5.64
N PRO A 553 26.52 23.37 -6.51
CA PRO A 553 27.83 22.92 -6.05
C PRO A 553 28.37 24.04 -5.15
N GLN A 554 28.21 23.88 -3.82
CA GLN A 554 29.05 24.62 -2.90
C GLN A 554 30.47 24.17 -3.20
N LEU A 555 31.27 25.09 -3.74
CA LEU A 555 32.72 24.94 -3.74
C LEU A 555 33.14 24.52 -2.32
N PRO A 556 34.07 23.57 -2.16
CA PRO A 556 34.61 23.26 -0.85
C PRO A 556 35.19 24.57 -0.27
N SER A 557 34.58 25.06 0.81
CA SER A 557 35.19 26.10 1.64
C SER A 557 36.51 25.52 2.15
N MET A 558 37.62 26.03 1.61
CA MET A 558 38.95 25.84 2.17
C MET A 558 38.93 26.38 3.61
N LYS A 559 38.84 25.48 4.58
CA LYS A 559 39.40 25.73 5.90
C LYS A 559 40.88 25.36 5.81
N ASN A 560 41.72 26.36 5.54
CA ASN A 560 43.14 26.28 5.83
C ASN A 560 43.30 26.23 7.36
N GLY A 561 43.39 25.01 7.89
CA GLY A 561 44.12 24.73 9.12
C GLY A 561 45.48 24.18 8.70
N ASN A 562 46.53 24.93 9.00
CA ASN A 562 47.92 24.60 8.73
C ASN A 562 48.30 23.20 9.25
N GLY A 563 49.16 22.51 8.51
CA GLY A 563 50.15 21.60 9.11
C GLY A 563 50.27 20.21 8.50
N ALA A 564 51.34 20.02 7.70
CA ALA A 564 52.11 18.79 7.50
C ALA A 564 51.42 17.59 6.80
N LEU A 565 51.74 17.33 5.53
CA LEU A 565 52.80 16.39 5.10
C LEU A 565 52.52 14.93 5.49
N LEU A 566 52.09 14.11 4.52
CA LEU A 566 52.94 13.08 3.92
C LEU A 566 52.20 12.34 2.78
N LYS A 567 52.97 12.16 1.69
CA LYS A 567 52.70 11.42 0.45
C LYS A 567 53.02 9.92 0.63
N GLN A 568 52.60 9.13 -0.36
CA GLN A 568 53.01 7.73 -0.70
C GLN A 568 52.42 6.65 0.23
N GLU A 569 51.81 5.55 -0.22
CA GLU A 569 51.77 4.81 -1.50
C GLU A 569 50.36 4.25 -1.80
#